data_AF-A0A936CP38-F1
#
_entry.id   AF-A0A936CP38-F1
#
_cell.length_a   1.000
_cell.length_b   1.000
_cell.length_c   1.000
_cell.angle_alpha   90.00
_cell.angle_beta   90.00
_cell.angle_gamma   90.00
#
_symmetry.space_group_name_H-M   'P 1'
#
loop_
_entity.id
_entity.type
_entity.pdbx_description
1 polymer ?
#
loop_
_entity_poly.entity_id
_entity_poly.type
_entity_poly.pdbx_seq_one_letter_code
_entity_poly.pdbx_strand_id
1 'polypeptide(L)'
;MFAPYYIFLGDDNLWRTPDGIYLDHPYKQTDLSAYYRNVGEAAECAGLHASYADKGIKLEQIGAFAQAVGARTNLKVEGCDCRHNPKWDYLRNVGGDRYTSPIDRDFYIPKLGELLKTPSLELSRLIWRTLTTLPPNPNMFQATYQRNQSWGPRYADSTLISVLRNSAWVPQSDGIFVRPAEASRGELPEGFPFDSGSRGLKVIEFGSDAERQSAQKREKDDVAKIAGFADATALERAQRFAALPKEEQERFFAEREAAAKSAIPDREPASPQRRAQNVAEQAENAPDKESEVRSRAVSIGRDEVKAESEQYLRQHYRNVDGEMTCQICKGPLPFKLDDGSDYFETVEFLPELRKRHPQNYLALCPNHSAMYRYAHGSKEVIRGMVENLIGNDLEVTLAQQDTVIYLSSVHLFDIKAILAAERKLPPENGCDEPT
;
A
#
# COMPACT_ATOMS: atom_id res chain seq x y z
N MET A 1 -4.46 -59.15 1.56
CA MET A 1 -3.74 -60.10 2.45
C MET A 1 -3.56 -59.54 3.86
N PHE A 2 -3.04 -58.31 4.03
CA PHE A 2 -2.75 -57.74 5.38
C PHE A 2 -3.90 -56.98 6.06
N ALA A 3 -4.98 -56.65 5.35
CA ALA A 3 -6.07 -55.80 5.86
C ALA A 3 -6.65 -56.18 7.24
N PRO A 4 -6.88 -57.47 7.59
CA PRO A 4 -7.46 -57.82 8.89
C PRO A 4 -6.42 -57.94 10.01
N TYR A 5 -5.12 -57.79 9.73
CA TYR A 5 -4.05 -58.06 10.69
C TYR A 5 -3.46 -56.78 11.25
N TYR A 6 -3.14 -56.80 12.54
CA TYR A 6 -2.49 -55.71 13.26
C TYR A 6 -0.96 -55.77 13.02
N ILE A 7 -0.51 -55.14 11.94
CA ILE A 7 0.89 -55.27 11.47
C ILE A 7 1.73 -54.00 11.63
N PHE A 8 1.14 -52.89 12.09
CA PHE A 8 1.84 -51.63 12.32
C PHE A 8 1.70 -51.16 13.75
N LEU A 9 2.78 -50.62 14.30
CA LEU A 9 2.76 -49.84 15.53
C LEU A 9 2.40 -48.39 15.20
N GLY A 10 1.39 -47.85 15.88
CA GLY A 10 1.01 -46.43 15.80
C GLY A 10 1.81 -45.55 16.75
N ASP A 11 1.80 -44.24 16.52
CA ASP A 11 2.40 -43.21 17.39
C ASP A 11 1.74 -43.11 18.78
N ASP A 12 0.56 -43.73 18.93
CA ASP A 12 -0.13 -43.99 20.19
C ASP A 12 0.39 -45.23 20.94
N ASN A 13 1.44 -45.88 20.44
CA ASN A 13 2.00 -47.14 20.94
C ASN A 13 1.06 -48.35 20.89
N LEU A 14 0.02 -48.31 20.06
CA LEU A 14 -0.89 -49.44 19.85
C LEU A 14 -0.62 -50.12 18.51
N TRP A 15 -0.76 -51.44 18.47
CA TRP A 15 -0.77 -52.16 17.20
C TRP A 15 -2.07 -51.88 16.47
N ARG A 16 -1.98 -51.60 15.17
CA ARG A 16 -3.08 -51.18 14.29
C ARG A 16 -3.05 -51.96 12.98
N THR A 17 -4.23 -52.12 12.39
CA THR A 17 -4.38 -52.63 11.03
C THR A 17 -3.89 -51.58 10.02
N PRO A 18 -3.62 -51.96 8.75
CA PRO A 18 -3.22 -50.99 7.73
C PRO A 18 -4.14 -49.76 7.63
N ASP A 19 -5.46 -49.93 7.59
CA ASP A 19 -6.40 -48.79 7.50
C ASP A 19 -6.49 -47.97 8.81
N GLY A 20 -5.99 -48.52 9.92
CA GLY A 20 -5.87 -47.82 11.20
C GLY A 20 -4.62 -46.91 11.28
N ILE A 21 -3.78 -46.88 10.25
CA ILE A 21 -2.57 -46.04 10.20
C ILE A 21 -2.64 -45.03 9.07
N TYR A 22 -2.17 -43.81 9.33
CA TYR A 22 -1.86 -42.84 8.31
C TYR A 22 -0.35 -42.66 8.15
N LEU A 23 0.06 -42.39 6.91
CA LEU A 23 1.43 -42.02 6.59
C LEU A 23 1.54 -40.51 6.50
N ASP A 24 2.54 -39.96 7.18
CA ASP A 24 2.97 -38.58 7.01
C ASP A 24 4.51 -38.48 7.11
N HIS A 25 5.07 -37.28 7.13
CA HIS A 25 6.50 -37.05 7.35
C HIS A 25 6.97 -37.79 8.62
N PRO A 26 8.10 -38.54 8.57
CA PRO A 26 9.10 -38.58 7.51
C PRO A 26 8.89 -39.66 6.44
N TYR A 27 7.87 -40.52 6.58
CA TYR A 27 7.68 -41.68 5.69
C TYR A 27 7.06 -41.31 4.35
N LYS A 28 6.23 -40.28 4.32
CA LYS A 28 5.62 -39.72 3.10
C LYS A 28 5.06 -38.33 3.38
N GLN A 29 5.33 -37.32 2.56
CA GLN A 29 4.70 -36.02 2.75
C GLN A 29 3.20 -36.10 2.42
N THR A 30 2.34 -36.10 3.44
CA THR A 30 0.89 -36.12 3.23
C THR A 30 0.17 -34.99 3.95
N ASP A 31 0.75 -34.40 4.99
CA ASP A 31 0.13 -33.42 5.87
C ASP A 31 -1.07 -33.97 6.67
N LEU A 32 -1.27 -35.31 6.69
CA LEU A 32 -2.38 -35.95 7.43
C LEU A 32 -2.32 -35.74 8.95
N SER A 33 -1.12 -35.53 9.49
CA SER A 33 -0.95 -35.20 10.90
C SER A 33 -1.64 -33.88 11.28
N ALA A 34 -1.74 -32.92 10.36
CA ALA A 34 -2.45 -31.66 10.60
C ALA A 34 -3.96 -31.86 10.83
N TYR A 35 -4.53 -32.95 10.30
CA TYR A 35 -5.91 -33.34 10.58
C TYR A 35 -5.99 -34.19 11.85
N TYR A 36 -5.31 -35.34 11.89
CA TYR A 36 -5.53 -36.32 12.96
C TYR A 36 -5.06 -35.86 14.34
N ARG A 37 -4.00 -35.04 14.45
CA ARG A 37 -3.58 -34.48 15.75
C ARG A 37 -4.66 -33.57 16.35
N ASN A 38 -5.36 -32.81 15.52
CA ASN A 38 -6.41 -31.89 15.96
C ASN A 38 -7.76 -32.58 16.18
N VAL A 39 -7.98 -33.77 15.58
CA VAL A 39 -9.14 -34.61 15.90
C VAL A 39 -9.01 -35.23 17.31
N GLY A 40 -7.78 -35.47 17.78
CA GLY A 40 -7.45 -35.92 19.13
C GLY A 40 -7.74 -37.40 19.36
N GLU A 41 -8.01 -37.79 20.62
CA GLU A 41 -8.24 -39.18 21.05
C GLU A 41 -9.43 -39.88 20.34
N ALA A 42 -10.32 -39.10 19.73
CA ALA A 42 -11.42 -39.62 18.91
C ALA A 42 -10.99 -40.05 17.50
N ALA A 43 -9.71 -39.89 17.14
CA ALA A 43 -9.20 -40.30 15.85
C ALA A 43 -9.17 -41.84 15.74
N GLU A 44 -9.87 -42.39 14.75
CA GLU A 44 -9.83 -43.83 14.44
C GLU A 44 -8.45 -44.29 13.89
N CYS A 45 -7.56 -43.33 13.60
CA CYS A 45 -6.31 -43.54 12.89
C CYS A 45 -5.15 -42.89 13.64
N ALA A 46 -4.00 -43.57 13.67
CA ALA A 46 -2.76 -43.07 14.29
C ALA A 46 -1.65 -42.92 13.26
N GLY A 47 -0.66 -42.08 13.55
CA GLY A 47 0.51 -41.94 12.69
C GLY A 47 1.37 -43.20 12.74
N LEU A 48 2.05 -43.55 11.65
CA LEU A 48 3.03 -44.64 11.69
C LEU A 48 4.14 -44.29 12.71
N HIS A 49 4.42 -45.20 13.65
CA HIS A 49 5.33 -44.93 14.76
C HIS A 49 6.76 -44.56 14.31
N ALA A 50 7.37 -43.55 14.94
CA ALA A 50 8.68 -43.03 14.54
C ALA A 50 9.82 -44.06 14.61
N SER A 51 9.71 -45.08 15.48
CA SER A 51 10.76 -46.11 15.67
C SER A 51 11.05 -46.92 14.41
N TYR A 52 10.19 -46.90 13.40
CA TYR A 52 10.46 -47.58 12.13
C TYR A 52 11.64 -46.94 11.39
N ALA A 53 11.96 -45.66 11.66
CA ALA A 53 13.11 -44.97 11.07
C ALA A 53 14.44 -45.62 11.46
N ASP A 54 14.52 -46.18 12.68
CA ASP A 54 15.76 -46.74 13.24
C ASP A 54 15.96 -48.23 12.91
N LYS A 55 15.11 -48.81 12.06
CA LYS A 55 15.13 -50.26 11.74
C LYS A 55 16.06 -50.64 10.58
N GLY A 56 16.87 -49.70 10.09
CA GLY A 56 17.83 -49.96 9.00
C GLY A 56 17.20 -50.19 7.63
N ILE A 57 15.91 -49.89 7.47
CA ILE A 57 15.18 -49.92 6.19
C ILE A 57 15.00 -48.47 5.72
N LYS A 58 15.16 -48.20 4.42
CA LYS A 58 14.97 -46.85 3.87
C LYS A 58 13.54 -46.37 4.13
N LEU A 59 13.38 -45.12 4.56
CA LEU A 59 12.08 -44.53 4.89
C LEU A 59 11.08 -44.64 3.72
N GLU A 60 11.54 -44.44 2.48
CA GLU A 60 10.67 -44.56 1.30
C GLU A 60 10.15 -45.98 1.11
N GLN A 61 10.95 -47.00 1.44
CA GLN A 61 10.52 -48.40 1.34
C GLN A 61 9.49 -48.74 2.41
N ILE A 62 9.65 -48.21 3.63
CA ILE A 62 8.67 -48.38 4.71
C ILE A 62 7.35 -47.71 4.33
N GLY A 63 7.40 -46.46 3.87
CA GLY A 63 6.24 -45.72 3.40
C GLY A 63 5.54 -46.40 2.23
N ALA A 64 6.29 -46.87 1.23
CA ALA A 64 5.76 -47.59 0.08
C ALA A 64 5.09 -48.91 0.48
N PHE A 65 5.71 -49.68 1.37
CA PHE A 65 5.13 -50.92 1.90
C PHE A 65 3.82 -50.62 2.65
N ALA A 66 3.85 -49.69 3.60
CA ALA A 66 2.69 -49.32 4.40
C ALA A 66 1.53 -48.86 3.51
N GLN A 67 1.79 -48.01 2.52
CA GLN A 67 0.79 -47.59 1.54
C GLN A 67 0.24 -48.78 0.75
N ALA A 68 1.12 -49.67 0.25
CA ALA A 68 0.72 -50.82 -0.58
C ALA A 68 -0.18 -51.81 0.19
N VAL A 69 -0.01 -51.94 1.50
CA VAL A 69 -0.82 -52.84 2.33
C VAL A 69 -2.10 -52.20 2.89
N GLY A 70 -2.28 -50.88 2.73
CA GLY A 70 -3.53 -50.18 3.03
C GLY A 70 -3.44 -48.99 3.98
N ALA A 71 -2.24 -48.50 4.33
CA ALA A 71 -2.10 -47.28 5.14
C ALA A 71 -2.63 -46.04 4.40
N ARG A 72 -3.29 -45.16 5.15
CA ARG A 72 -3.95 -43.97 4.60
C ARG A 72 -2.93 -42.92 4.17
N THR A 73 -3.11 -42.39 2.96
CA THR A 73 -2.30 -41.29 2.41
C THR A 73 -3.13 -40.06 2.01
N ASN A 74 -4.45 -40.13 2.16
CA ASN A 74 -5.39 -39.05 1.87
C ASN A 74 -6.46 -38.97 2.97
N LEU A 75 -7.12 -37.81 3.08
CA LEU A 75 -8.27 -37.66 3.97
C LEU A 75 -9.39 -38.60 3.53
N LYS A 76 -9.99 -39.28 4.51
CA LYS A 76 -11.15 -40.13 4.28
C LYS A 76 -12.39 -39.25 4.24
N VAL A 77 -13.08 -39.25 3.10
CA VAL A 77 -14.42 -38.69 2.98
C VAL A 77 -15.42 -39.79 3.31
N GLU A 78 -16.31 -39.53 4.27
CA GLU A 78 -17.32 -40.48 4.73
C GLU A 78 -18.66 -40.25 4.06
N GLY A 79 -19.39 -41.33 3.83
CA GLY A 79 -20.79 -41.25 3.41
C GLY A 79 -21.73 -41.13 4.60
N CYS A 80 -22.76 -40.30 4.49
CA CYS A 80 -23.81 -40.13 5.48
C CYS A 80 -25.19 -39.96 4.81
N ASP A 81 -26.23 -39.81 5.61
CA ASP A 81 -27.55 -39.41 5.12
C ASP A 81 -27.64 -37.88 4.90
N CYS A 82 -28.63 -37.45 4.13
CA CYS A 82 -28.84 -36.06 3.74
C CYS A 82 -29.44 -35.18 4.86
N ARG A 83 -29.76 -35.70 6.05
CA ARG A 83 -30.53 -34.94 7.07
C ARG A 83 -29.77 -33.74 7.62
N HIS A 84 -28.44 -33.82 7.63
CA HIS A 84 -27.56 -32.76 8.11
C HIS A 84 -27.08 -31.83 6.98
N ASN A 85 -27.51 -32.09 5.74
CA ASN A 85 -27.16 -31.23 4.61
C ASN A 85 -27.81 -29.85 4.77
N PRO A 86 -27.10 -28.74 4.52
CA PRO A 86 -27.67 -27.39 4.59
C PRO A 86 -28.88 -27.17 3.66
N LYS A 87 -29.00 -27.95 2.59
CA LYS A 87 -30.13 -27.95 1.65
C LYS A 87 -31.13 -29.10 1.93
N TRP A 88 -31.17 -29.63 3.15
CA TRP A 88 -32.08 -30.72 3.52
C TRP A 88 -33.55 -30.41 3.21
N ASP A 89 -34.02 -29.20 3.50
CA ASP A 89 -35.39 -28.80 3.17
C ASP A 89 -35.68 -28.86 1.67
N TYR A 90 -34.71 -28.52 0.82
CA TYR A 90 -34.84 -28.73 -0.61
C TYR A 90 -34.82 -30.22 -0.97
N LEU A 91 -33.89 -31.00 -0.43
CA LEU A 91 -33.71 -32.43 -0.75
C LEU A 91 -34.94 -33.26 -0.34
N ARG A 92 -35.44 -33.09 0.88
CA ARG A 92 -36.55 -33.88 1.45
C ARG A 92 -37.89 -33.67 0.76
N ASN A 93 -38.03 -32.54 0.06
CA ASN A 93 -39.22 -32.14 -0.69
C ASN A 93 -39.29 -32.83 -2.08
N VAL A 94 -38.53 -33.91 -2.30
CA VAL A 94 -38.68 -34.78 -3.47
C VAL A 94 -40.11 -35.38 -3.53
N GLY A 95 -40.60 -35.56 -4.75
CA GLY A 95 -41.94 -36.07 -5.00
C GLY A 95 -42.14 -37.53 -4.58
N GLY A 96 -43.41 -37.90 -4.38
CA GLY A 96 -43.84 -39.26 -4.08
C GLY A 96 -43.99 -39.57 -2.59
N ASP A 97 -45.04 -40.35 -2.30
CA ASP A 97 -45.44 -40.69 -0.94
C ASP A 97 -44.86 -42.01 -0.44
N ARG A 98 -44.38 -42.86 -1.36
CA ARG A 98 -43.85 -44.20 -1.04
C ARG A 98 -42.33 -44.27 -1.16
N TYR A 99 -41.71 -44.94 -0.19
CA TYR A 99 -40.27 -45.25 -0.13
C TYR A 99 -39.99 -46.64 -0.73
N THR A 100 -40.11 -46.78 -2.05
CA THR A 100 -39.94 -48.08 -2.74
C THR A 100 -38.53 -48.26 -3.31
N SER A 101 -37.81 -47.18 -3.58
CA SER A 101 -36.44 -47.22 -4.10
C SER A 101 -35.67 -46.00 -3.59
N PRO A 102 -35.41 -45.93 -2.28
CA PRO A 102 -34.83 -44.75 -1.67
C PRO A 102 -33.34 -44.62 -1.97
N ILE A 103 -32.90 -43.39 -2.18
CA ILE A 103 -31.48 -43.00 -2.15
C ILE A 103 -31.38 -41.91 -1.10
N ASP A 104 -30.50 -42.10 -0.13
CA ASP A 104 -30.21 -41.10 0.89
C ASP A 104 -28.69 -41.10 1.09
N ARG A 105 -28.02 -40.15 0.45
CA ARG A 105 -26.56 -40.15 0.35
C ARG A 105 -26.02 -38.73 0.32
N ASP A 106 -25.17 -38.44 1.29
CA ASP A 106 -24.35 -37.24 1.37
C ASP A 106 -22.92 -37.63 1.78
N PHE A 107 -22.00 -36.66 1.78
CA PHE A 107 -20.59 -36.86 2.05
C PHE A 107 -20.03 -35.73 2.92
N TYR A 108 -19.17 -36.09 3.86
CA TYR A 108 -18.53 -35.16 4.78
C TYR A 108 -17.15 -35.67 5.20
N ILE A 109 -16.36 -34.79 5.82
CA ILE A 109 -15.15 -35.19 6.54
C ILE A 109 -15.40 -34.87 8.03
N PRO A 110 -15.26 -35.86 8.94
CA PRO A 110 -15.50 -35.64 10.36
C PRO A 110 -14.70 -34.46 10.91
N LYS A 111 -15.32 -33.65 11.78
CA LYS A 111 -14.73 -32.45 12.41
C LYS A 111 -14.14 -31.38 11.47
N LEU A 112 -14.27 -31.51 10.15
CA LEU A 112 -13.65 -30.58 9.20
C LEU A 112 -14.08 -29.13 9.46
N GLY A 113 -15.38 -28.88 9.66
CA GLY A 113 -15.89 -27.53 9.93
C GLY A 113 -15.35 -26.90 11.22
N GLU A 114 -14.97 -27.71 12.22
CA GLU A 114 -14.32 -27.21 13.44
C GLU A 114 -12.86 -26.85 13.18
N LEU A 115 -12.14 -27.73 12.47
CA LEU A 115 -10.74 -27.53 12.11
C LEU A 115 -10.52 -26.32 11.20
N LEU A 116 -11.48 -26.03 10.31
CA LEU A 116 -11.43 -24.86 9.43
C LEU A 116 -11.66 -23.53 10.15
N LYS A 117 -11.99 -23.51 11.44
CA LYS A 117 -12.01 -22.28 12.24
C LYS A 117 -10.60 -21.77 12.56
N THR A 118 -9.62 -22.66 12.56
CA THR A 118 -8.20 -22.37 12.78
C THR A 118 -7.39 -23.06 11.68
N PRO A 119 -7.48 -22.57 10.43
CA PRO A 119 -6.81 -23.20 9.30
C PRO A 119 -5.28 -23.14 9.46
N SER A 120 -4.60 -24.12 8.88
CA SER A 120 -3.14 -24.17 8.77
C SER A 120 -2.78 -24.49 7.33
N LEU A 121 -1.56 -24.13 6.92
CA LEU A 121 -1.09 -24.35 5.56
C LEU A 121 -1.13 -25.84 5.19
N GLU A 122 -0.73 -26.69 6.14
CA GLU A 122 -0.71 -28.14 6.03
C GLU A 122 -2.12 -28.71 5.87
N LEU A 123 -3.07 -28.27 6.70
CA LEU A 123 -4.47 -28.70 6.59
C LEU A 123 -5.07 -28.29 5.25
N SER A 124 -4.82 -27.05 4.83
CA SER A 124 -5.30 -26.54 3.54
C SER A 124 -4.71 -27.31 2.37
N ARG A 125 -3.42 -27.62 2.40
CA ARG A 125 -2.76 -28.42 1.35
C ARG A 125 -3.33 -29.83 1.29
N LEU A 126 -3.56 -30.44 2.45
CA LEU A 126 -4.18 -31.76 2.56
C LEU A 126 -5.59 -31.78 1.97
N ILE A 127 -6.42 -30.80 2.30
CA ILE A 127 -7.79 -30.64 1.75
C ILE A 127 -7.70 -30.45 0.24
N TRP A 128 -6.84 -29.54 -0.23
CA TRP A 128 -6.65 -29.24 -1.64
C TRP A 128 -6.28 -30.49 -2.44
N ARG A 129 -5.26 -31.23 -1.98
CA ARG A 129 -4.86 -32.49 -2.62
C ARG A 129 -6.01 -33.49 -2.63
N THR A 130 -6.74 -33.62 -1.52
CA THR A 130 -7.91 -34.50 -1.44
C THR A 130 -8.93 -34.14 -2.52
N LEU A 131 -9.33 -32.87 -2.64
CA LEU A 131 -10.31 -32.42 -3.64
C LEU A 131 -9.88 -32.68 -5.08
N THR A 132 -8.60 -32.46 -5.39
CA THR A 132 -8.05 -32.66 -6.74
C THR A 132 -7.85 -34.13 -7.13
N THR A 133 -7.87 -35.05 -6.15
CA THR A 133 -7.60 -36.48 -6.37
C THR A 133 -8.81 -37.38 -6.15
N LEU A 134 -9.94 -36.81 -5.67
CA LEU A 134 -11.16 -37.57 -5.46
C LEU A 134 -11.65 -38.23 -6.77
N PRO A 135 -12.02 -39.52 -6.73
CA PRO A 135 -12.46 -40.23 -7.91
C PRO A 135 -13.77 -39.64 -8.44
N PRO A 136 -14.04 -39.76 -9.75
CA PRO A 136 -15.25 -39.22 -10.34
C PRO A 136 -16.52 -39.94 -9.86
N ASN A 137 -16.39 -41.20 -9.44
CA ASN A 137 -17.46 -42.08 -9.00
C ASN A 137 -17.05 -42.83 -7.71
N PRO A 138 -17.90 -42.83 -6.66
CA PRO A 138 -19.13 -42.04 -6.53
C PRO A 138 -18.83 -40.53 -6.56
N ASN A 139 -19.81 -39.71 -7.00
CA ASN A 139 -19.64 -38.26 -7.02
C ASN A 139 -19.73 -37.70 -5.59
N MET A 140 -18.61 -37.65 -4.88
CA MET A 140 -18.55 -37.23 -3.46
C MET A 140 -18.81 -35.72 -3.26
N PHE A 141 -18.94 -34.97 -4.36
CA PHE A 141 -19.26 -33.54 -4.33
C PHE A 141 -20.76 -33.24 -4.29
N GLN A 142 -21.60 -34.27 -4.44
CA GLN A 142 -23.05 -34.11 -4.58
C GLN A 142 -23.80 -35.00 -3.59
N ALA A 143 -24.74 -34.39 -2.88
CA ALA A 143 -25.76 -35.09 -2.12
C ALA A 143 -26.92 -35.50 -3.04
N THR A 144 -27.46 -36.70 -2.83
CA THR A 144 -28.56 -37.28 -3.62
C THR A 144 -29.63 -37.81 -2.69
N TYR A 145 -30.86 -37.33 -2.86
CA TYR A 145 -32.02 -37.80 -2.11
C TYR A 145 -33.17 -38.22 -3.03
N GLN A 146 -33.71 -39.41 -2.83
CA GLN A 146 -34.80 -40.00 -3.61
C GLN A 146 -35.69 -40.85 -2.70
N ARG A 147 -37.01 -40.82 -2.91
CA ARG A 147 -37.95 -41.74 -2.25
C ARG A 147 -38.27 -42.97 -3.11
N ASN A 148 -38.49 -42.74 -4.40
CA ASN A 148 -38.77 -43.78 -5.39
C ASN A 148 -38.24 -43.37 -6.77
N GLN A 149 -38.11 -44.34 -7.67
CA GLN A 149 -37.56 -44.11 -9.00
C GLN A 149 -38.49 -43.27 -9.90
N SER A 150 -39.82 -43.35 -9.71
CA SER A 150 -40.82 -42.68 -10.55
C SER A 150 -40.74 -41.16 -10.49
N TRP A 151 -40.44 -40.59 -9.31
CA TRP A 151 -40.27 -39.14 -9.12
C TRP A 151 -38.81 -38.69 -9.23
N GLY A 152 -37.88 -39.63 -9.29
CA GLY A 152 -36.46 -39.38 -9.43
C GLY A 152 -35.81 -38.74 -8.20
N PRO A 153 -34.49 -38.51 -8.26
CA PRO A 153 -33.72 -37.89 -7.19
C PRO A 153 -33.73 -36.36 -7.26
N ARG A 154 -33.54 -35.71 -6.10
CA ARG A 154 -33.04 -34.33 -5.99
C ARG A 154 -31.55 -34.35 -5.66
N TYR A 155 -30.87 -33.30 -6.11
CA TYR A 155 -29.43 -33.15 -5.95
C TYR A 155 -29.07 -31.81 -5.31
N ALA A 156 -28.09 -31.83 -4.44
CA ALA A 156 -27.51 -30.63 -3.84
C ALA A 156 -25.98 -30.77 -3.74
N ASP A 157 -25.29 -29.69 -3.43
CA ASP A 157 -23.89 -29.77 -3.01
C ASP A 157 -23.78 -30.66 -1.77
N SER A 158 -22.76 -31.51 -1.69
CA SER A 158 -22.55 -32.33 -0.49
C SER A 158 -22.24 -31.46 0.73
N THR A 159 -22.43 -32.01 1.93
CA THR A 159 -22.06 -31.32 3.18
C THR A 159 -20.57 -30.92 3.15
N LEU A 160 -19.70 -31.79 2.61
CA LEU A 160 -18.29 -31.49 2.35
C LEU A 160 -18.10 -30.20 1.55
N ILE A 161 -18.74 -30.09 0.37
CA ILE A 161 -18.60 -28.90 -0.49
C ILE A 161 -19.22 -27.67 0.16
N SER A 162 -20.34 -27.82 0.85
CA SER A 162 -20.99 -26.72 1.56
C SER A 162 -20.10 -26.15 2.66
N VAL A 163 -19.43 -27.01 3.44
CA VAL A 163 -18.46 -26.56 4.47
C VAL A 163 -17.26 -25.86 3.82
N LEU A 164 -16.70 -26.45 2.75
CA LEU A 164 -15.50 -25.92 2.10
C LEU A 164 -15.73 -24.58 1.39
N ARG A 165 -16.88 -24.37 0.74
CA ARG A 165 -17.21 -23.08 0.10
C ARG A 165 -17.35 -21.95 1.10
N ASN A 166 -17.91 -22.25 2.28
CA ASN A 166 -18.29 -21.25 3.26
C ASN A 166 -17.22 -20.98 4.33
N SER A 167 -16.11 -21.72 4.32
CA SER A 167 -15.03 -21.56 5.29
C SER A 167 -13.83 -20.85 4.67
N ALA A 168 -13.14 -20.03 5.46
CA ALA A 168 -11.91 -19.35 5.05
C ALA A 168 -10.71 -20.28 5.29
N TRP A 169 -10.32 -21.06 4.28
CA TRP A 169 -9.27 -22.07 4.41
C TRP A 169 -8.27 -22.07 3.25
N VAL A 170 -8.50 -21.31 2.19
CA VAL A 170 -7.55 -21.25 1.08
C VAL A 170 -6.50 -20.20 1.42
N PRO A 171 -5.21 -20.56 1.52
CA PRO A 171 -4.17 -19.59 1.84
C PRO A 171 -3.94 -18.64 0.66
N GLN A 172 -3.69 -17.38 0.98
CA GLN A 172 -3.21 -16.36 0.07
C GLN A 172 -1.83 -15.87 0.54
N SER A 173 -1.27 -14.90 -0.18
CA SER A 173 -0.08 -14.16 0.25
C SER A 173 -0.26 -13.62 1.68
N ASP A 174 0.85 -13.45 2.39
CA ASP A 174 0.87 -12.90 3.77
C ASP A 174 0.23 -13.79 4.85
N GLY A 175 -0.01 -15.07 4.55
CA GLY A 175 -0.50 -16.05 5.53
C GLY A 175 -1.98 -15.88 5.89
N ILE A 176 -2.72 -15.11 5.08
CA ILE A 176 -4.16 -14.92 5.23
C ILE A 176 -4.89 -16.11 4.59
N PHE A 177 -5.97 -16.57 5.23
CA PHE A 177 -6.87 -17.58 4.68
C PHE A 177 -8.19 -16.95 4.27
N VAL A 178 -8.63 -17.24 3.05
CA VAL A 178 -9.87 -16.70 2.47
C VAL A 178 -10.80 -17.83 2.01
N ARG A 179 -12.04 -17.48 1.66
CA ARG A 179 -12.97 -18.47 1.07
C ARG A 179 -12.50 -18.82 -0.34
N PRO A 180 -12.76 -20.04 -0.84
CA PRO A 180 -12.36 -20.42 -2.19
C PRO A 180 -12.80 -19.42 -3.27
N ALA A 181 -14.02 -18.87 -3.19
CA ALA A 181 -14.53 -17.90 -4.16
C ALA A 181 -13.72 -16.60 -4.22
N GLU A 182 -13.16 -16.18 -3.08
CA GLU A 182 -12.37 -14.95 -2.93
C GLU A 182 -10.89 -15.15 -3.31
N ALA A 183 -10.44 -16.40 -3.38
CA ALA A 183 -9.04 -16.72 -3.58
C ALA A 183 -8.55 -16.40 -5.00
N SER A 184 -7.35 -15.83 -5.09
CA SER A 184 -6.64 -15.61 -6.33
C SER A 184 -5.64 -16.74 -6.57
N ARG A 185 -5.54 -17.20 -7.82
CA ARG A 185 -4.51 -18.16 -8.24
C ARG A 185 -3.10 -17.61 -8.04
N GLY A 186 -2.90 -16.32 -8.30
CA GLY A 186 -1.58 -15.69 -8.28
C GLY A 186 -0.98 -15.57 -6.87
N GLU A 187 -1.82 -15.72 -5.84
CA GLU A 187 -1.46 -15.57 -4.43
C GLU A 187 -1.41 -16.91 -3.69
N LEU A 188 -1.58 -18.03 -4.40
CA LEU A 188 -1.45 -19.35 -3.81
C LEU A 188 0.03 -19.63 -3.47
N PRO A 189 0.33 -20.10 -2.24
CA PRO A 189 1.68 -20.53 -1.89
C PRO A 189 2.07 -21.84 -2.59
N GLU A 190 3.33 -22.24 -2.43
CA GLU A 190 3.83 -23.50 -2.99
C GLU A 190 3.09 -24.73 -2.40
N GLY A 191 2.90 -25.76 -3.24
CA GLY A 191 2.23 -27.00 -2.87
C GLY A 191 0.73 -27.04 -3.17
N PHE A 192 0.17 -26.02 -3.83
CA PHE A 192 -1.22 -25.94 -4.27
C PHE A 192 -1.32 -26.08 -5.79
N PRO A 193 -1.26 -27.30 -6.36
CA PRO A 193 -1.33 -27.49 -7.80
C PRO A 193 -2.68 -27.01 -8.33
N PHE A 194 -2.64 -26.15 -9.35
CA PHE A 194 -3.83 -25.60 -9.97
C PHE A 194 -4.03 -26.19 -11.37
N ASP A 195 -5.19 -26.80 -11.58
CA ASP A 195 -5.67 -27.24 -12.89
C ASP A 195 -7.08 -26.68 -13.11
N SER A 196 -7.25 -25.89 -14.19
CA SER A 196 -8.55 -25.32 -14.57
C SER A 196 -9.56 -26.39 -14.99
N GLY A 197 -9.11 -27.60 -15.30
CA GLY A 197 -9.94 -28.78 -15.54
C GLY A 197 -10.44 -29.47 -14.26
N SER A 198 -9.85 -29.17 -13.10
CA SER A 198 -10.14 -29.87 -11.84
C SER A 198 -11.60 -29.75 -11.44
N ARG A 199 -12.28 -30.89 -11.33
CA ARG A 199 -13.66 -30.96 -10.83
C ARG A 199 -13.76 -30.40 -9.41
N GLY A 200 -12.82 -30.75 -8.55
CA GLY A 200 -12.77 -30.30 -7.15
C GLY A 200 -12.72 -28.78 -7.03
N LEU A 201 -11.86 -28.12 -7.81
CA LEU A 201 -11.71 -26.66 -7.79
C LEU A 201 -12.95 -25.94 -8.33
N LYS A 202 -13.57 -26.48 -9.39
CA LYS A 202 -14.82 -25.96 -9.93
C LYS A 202 -15.96 -26.05 -8.92
N VAL A 203 -16.11 -27.18 -8.24
CA VAL A 203 -17.22 -27.34 -7.27
C VAL A 203 -17.03 -26.50 -6.02
N ILE A 204 -15.81 -26.09 -5.64
CA ILE A 204 -15.65 -25.10 -4.55
C ILE A 204 -15.73 -23.66 -5.04
N GLU A 205 -16.00 -23.44 -6.33
CA GLU A 205 -16.11 -22.11 -6.95
C GLU A 205 -14.84 -21.27 -6.80
N PHE A 206 -13.67 -21.90 -6.89
CA PHE A 206 -12.40 -21.21 -6.69
C PHE A 206 -12.26 -19.97 -7.61
N GLY A 207 -11.99 -18.81 -7.03
CA GLY A 207 -11.73 -17.55 -7.73
C GLY A 207 -12.94 -16.90 -8.41
N SER A 208 -14.16 -17.40 -8.18
CA SER A 208 -15.36 -16.90 -8.85
C SER A 208 -15.69 -15.43 -8.51
N ASP A 209 -15.46 -15.00 -7.26
CA ASP A 209 -15.68 -13.61 -6.85
C ASP A 209 -14.61 -12.69 -7.42
N ALA A 210 -13.35 -13.13 -7.44
CA ALA A 210 -12.26 -12.38 -8.05
C ALA A 210 -12.48 -12.16 -9.56
N GLU A 211 -12.93 -13.20 -10.26
CA GLU A 211 -13.33 -13.11 -11.67
C GLU A 211 -14.52 -12.15 -11.87
N ARG A 212 -15.55 -12.25 -11.02
CA ARG A 212 -16.73 -11.39 -11.08
C ARG A 212 -16.39 -9.93 -10.84
N GLN A 213 -15.55 -9.63 -9.84
CA GLN A 213 -15.11 -8.26 -9.55
C GLN A 213 -14.27 -7.69 -10.69
N SER A 214 -13.36 -8.49 -11.26
CA SER A 214 -12.60 -8.05 -12.44
C SER A 214 -13.51 -7.82 -13.64
N ALA A 215 -14.52 -8.65 -13.87
CA ALA A 215 -15.47 -8.50 -14.96
C ALA A 215 -16.32 -7.22 -14.78
N GLN A 216 -16.84 -6.98 -13.58
CA GLN A 216 -17.58 -5.75 -13.27
C GLN A 216 -16.73 -4.50 -13.41
N LYS A 217 -15.45 -4.56 -13.01
CA LYS A 217 -14.53 -3.43 -13.19
C LYS A 217 -14.30 -3.14 -14.68
N ARG A 218 -14.05 -4.18 -15.49
CA ARG A 218 -13.90 -4.04 -16.94
C ARG A 218 -15.15 -3.46 -17.58
N GLU A 219 -16.33 -3.95 -17.20
CA GLU A 219 -17.61 -3.43 -17.70
C GLU A 219 -17.78 -1.94 -17.37
N LYS A 220 -17.48 -1.53 -16.13
CA LYS A 220 -17.52 -0.11 -15.73
C LYS A 220 -16.50 0.74 -16.49
N ASP A 221 -15.29 0.21 -16.70
CA ASP A 221 -14.24 0.89 -17.47
C ASP A 221 -14.62 1.02 -18.95
N ASP A 222 -15.27 0.01 -19.53
CA ASP A 222 -15.75 0.04 -20.91
C ASP A 222 -16.89 1.07 -21.08
N VAL A 223 -17.82 1.13 -20.12
CA VAL A 223 -18.85 2.19 -20.08
C VAL A 223 -18.20 3.58 -19.98
N ALA A 224 -17.18 3.74 -19.15
CA ALA A 224 -16.47 5.01 -19.02
C ALA A 224 -15.75 5.43 -20.32
N LYS A 225 -15.11 4.48 -21.01
CA LYS A 225 -14.48 4.72 -22.31
C LYS A 225 -15.49 5.10 -23.38
N ILE A 226 -16.65 4.44 -23.42
CA ILE A 226 -17.75 4.83 -24.32
C ILE A 226 -18.22 6.27 -24.04
N ALA A 227 -18.24 6.67 -22.77
CA ALA A 227 -18.57 8.03 -22.34
C ALA A 227 -17.42 9.06 -22.53
N GLY A 228 -16.27 8.65 -23.09
CA GLY A 228 -15.14 9.53 -23.36
C GLY A 228 -14.18 9.75 -22.19
N PHE A 229 -14.28 8.96 -21.12
CA PHE A 229 -13.39 9.01 -19.96
C PHE A 229 -12.33 7.90 -20.02
N ALA A 230 -11.19 8.11 -19.37
CA ALA A 230 -10.09 7.14 -19.36
C ALA A 230 -10.45 5.83 -18.64
N ASP A 231 -11.18 5.91 -17.53
CA ASP A 231 -11.60 4.79 -16.69
C ASP A 231 -12.86 5.14 -15.88
N ALA A 232 -13.42 4.14 -15.17
CA ALA A 232 -14.59 4.30 -14.33
C ALA A 232 -14.42 5.36 -13.23
N THR A 233 -13.19 5.54 -12.72
CA THR A 233 -12.88 6.50 -11.66
C THR A 233 -12.93 7.93 -12.18
N ALA A 234 -12.47 8.16 -13.41
CA ALA A 234 -12.53 9.45 -14.09
C ALA A 234 -13.98 9.83 -14.42
N LEU A 235 -14.80 8.87 -14.87
CA LEU A 235 -16.23 9.09 -15.08
C LEU A 235 -16.93 9.44 -13.76
N GLU A 236 -16.69 8.68 -12.69
CA GLU A 236 -17.29 8.94 -11.37
C GLU A 236 -16.89 10.33 -10.83
N ARG A 237 -15.61 10.71 -10.99
CA ARG A 237 -15.13 12.04 -10.60
C ARG A 237 -15.85 13.15 -11.37
N ALA A 238 -16.05 12.97 -12.68
CA ALA A 238 -16.76 13.93 -13.51
C ALA A 238 -18.25 14.02 -13.12
N GLN A 239 -18.90 12.91 -12.80
CA GLN A 239 -20.27 12.88 -12.29
C GLN A 239 -20.39 13.61 -10.95
N ARG A 240 -19.45 13.39 -10.03
CA ARG A 240 -19.40 14.10 -8.74
C ARG A 240 -19.22 15.60 -8.92
N PHE A 241 -18.38 16.04 -9.85
CA PHE A 241 -18.21 17.46 -10.16
C PHE A 241 -19.47 18.05 -10.80
N ALA A 242 -20.07 17.36 -11.77
CA ALA A 242 -21.31 17.79 -12.42
C ALA A 242 -22.50 17.88 -11.47
N ALA A 243 -22.49 17.11 -10.36
CA ALA A 243 -23.50 17.16 -9.32
C ALA A 243 -23.35 18.34 -8.35
N LEU A 244 -22.22 19.06 -8.36
CA LEU A 244 -22.05 20.28 -7.56
C LEU A 244 -22.96 21.39 -8.10
N PRO A 245 -23.38 22.36 -7.26
CA PRO A 245 -24.06 23.56 -7.73
C PRO A 245 -23.24 24.28 -8.81
N LYS A 246 -23.91 24.86 -9.79
CA LYS A 246 -23.25 25.47 -10.96
C LYS A 246 -22.30 26.59 -10.54
N GLU A 247 -22.68 27.36 -9.52
CA GLU A 247 -21.90 28.46 -8.96
C GLU A 247 -20.56 27.97 -8.38
N GLU A 248 -20.53 26.78 -7.78
CA GLU A 248 -19.30 26.19 -7.25
C GLU A 248 -18.39 25.66 -8.36
N GLN A 249 -18.98 25.09 -9.42
CA GLN A 249 -18.23 24.66 -10.60
C GLN A 249 -17.54 25.86 -11.28
N GLU A 250 -18.27 26.97 -11.48
CA GLU A 250 -17.74 28.18 -12.09
C GLU A 250 -16.66 28.84 -11.22
N ARG A 251 -16.85 28.90 -9.89
CA ARG A 251 -15.83 29.40 -8.97
C ARG A 251 -14.53 28.60 -9.05
N PHE A 252 -14.62 27.27 -9.11
CA PHE A 252 -13.45 26.40 -9.23
C PHE A 252 -12.63 26.69 -10.50
N PHE A 253 -13.30 26.87 -11.66
CA PHE A 253 -12.60 27.23 -12.90
C PHE A 253 -11.98 28.62 -12.83
N ALA A 254 -12.71 29.61 -12.29
CA ALA A 254 -12.22 30.99 -12.17
C ALA A 254 -10.95 31.09 -11.31
N GLU A 255 -10.89 30.38 -10.18
CA GLU A 255 -9.70 30.34 -9.31
C GLU A 255 -8.49 29.71 -9.99
N ARG A 256 -8.69 28.63 -10.76
CA ARG A 256 -7.60 27.95 -11.51
C ARG A 256 -7.09 28.80 -12.67
N GLU A 257 -7.99 29.48 -13.39
CA GLU A 257 -7.60 30.40 -14.47
C GLU A 257 -6.86 31.62 -13.95
N ALA A 258 -7.25 32.16 -12.78
CA ALA A 258 -6.52 33.24 -12.11
C ALA A 258 -5.13 32.78 -11.65
N ALA A 259 -5.02 31.58 -11.08
CA ALA A 259 -3.74 31.01 -10.66
C ALA A 259 -2.79 30.66 -11.82
N ALA A 260 -3.33 30.27 -12.98
CA ALA A 260 -2.55 29.94 -14.17
C ALA A 260 -1.97 31.18 -14.87
N LYS A 261 -2.52 32.37 -14.62
CA LYS A 261 -1.94 33.64 -15.07
C LYS A 261 -0.81 34.04 -14.11
N SER A 262 0.36 33.43 -14.29
CA SER A 262 1.57 33.80 -13.53
C SER A 262 1.96 35.25 -13.84
N ALA A 263 1.73 36.15 -12.90
CA ALA A 263 2.09 37.56 -13.00
C ALA A 263 3.44 37.78 -12.30
N ILE A 264 4.54 37.39 -12.94
CA ILE A 264 5.89 37.72 -12.44
C ILE A 264 6.34 39.04 -13.09
N PRO A 265 6.77 40.03 -12.30
CA PRO A 265 7.40 41.23 -12.82
C PRO A 265 8.87 40.95 -13.16
N ASP A 266 9.18 40.64 -14.42
CA ASP A 266 10.57 40.69 -14.90
C ASP A 266 10.83 42.05 -15.57
N ARG A 267 11.93 42.70 -15.19
CA ARG A 267 12.36 43.99 -15.76
C ARG A 267 13.84 43.88 -16.11
N GLU A 268 14.17 44.02 -17.39
CA GLU A 268 15.56 44.09 -17.82
C GLU A 268 16.23 45.38 -17.27
N PRO A 269 17.40 45.30 -16.62
CA PRO A 269 18.10 46.48 -16.13
C PRO A 269 18.65 47.32 -17.29
N ALA A 270 18.27 48.60 -17.35
CA ALA A 270 18.65 49.51 -18.44
C ALA A 270 20.16 49.87 -18.52
N SER A 271 20.97 49.59 -17.48
CA SER A 271 22.42 49.84 -17.47
C SER A 271 23.14 48.96 -16.42
N PRO A 272 23.42 47.68 -16.72
CA PRO A 272 23.96 46.72 -15.74
C PRO A 272 25.29 47.16 -15.11
N GLN A 273 26.24 47.69 -15.90
CA GLN A 273 27.57 48.03 -15.40
C GLN A 273 27.56 49.16 -14.35
N ARG A 274 26.77 50.22 -14.59
CA ARG A 274 26.63 51.35 -13.65
C ARG A 274 25.93 50.91 -12.36
N ARG A 275 24.92 50.03 -12.47
CA ARG A 275 24.23 49.48 -11.30
C ARG A 275 25.17 48.65 -10.43
N ALA A 276 26.00 47.79 -11.04
CA ALA A 276 26.99 47.00 -10.29
C ALA A 276 27.97 47.90 -9.53
N GLN A 277 28.43 48.97 -10.17
CA GLN A 277 29.35 49.91 -9.54
C GLN A 277 28.72 50.62 -8.35
N ASN A 278 27.48 51.13 -8.51
CA ASN A 278 26.76 51.80 -7.43
C ASN A 278 26.46 50.85 -6.26
N VAL A 279 26.06 49.61 -6.54
CA VAL A 279 25.80 48.60 -5.49
C VAL A 279 27.09 48.19 -4.79
N ALA A 280 28.21 48.07 -5.52
CA ALA A 280 29.51 47.80 -4.92
C ALA A 280 29.98 48.95 -4.01
N GLU A 281 29.82 50.21 -4.43
CA GLU A 281 30.14 51.38 -3.61
C GLU A 281 29.25 51.47 -2.36
N GLN A 282 27.96 51.17 -2.49
CA GLN A 282 27.04 51.06 -1.34
C GLN A 282 27.45 49.90 -0.41
N ALA A 283 27.91 48.78 -0.97
CA ALA A 283 28.36 47.63 -0.19
C ALA A 283 29.65 47.94 0.59
N GLU A 284 30.59 48.69 -0.01
CA GLU A 284 31.81 49.14 0.68
C GLU A 284 31.48 50.06 1.87
N ASN A 285 30.50 50.95 1.71
CA ASN A 285 30.06 51.89 2.75
C ASN A 285 28.98 51.33 3.70
N ALA A 286 28.56 50.07 3.56
CA ALA A 286 27.54 49.48 4.40
C ALA A 286 28.03 49.32 5.86
N PRO A 287 27.13 49.47 6.86
CA PRO A 287 27.47 49.36 8.27
C PRO A 287 27.90 47.94 8.66
N ASP A 288 28.88 47.86 9.55
CA ASP A 288 29.45 46.60 10.04
C ASP A 288 28.46 45.84 10.94
N LYS A 289 28.53 44.50 10.92
CA LYS A 289 27.64 43.61 11.67
C LYS A 289 28.23 43.29 13.05
N GLU A 290 28.13 44.23 13.99
CA GLU A 290 28.50 44.00 15.40
C GLU A 290 27.34 43.42 16.22
N SER A 291 27.63 42.46 17.11
CA SER A 291 26.65 41.88 18.04
C SER A 291 27.22 41.77 19.46
N GLU A 292 26.62 42.48 20.42
CA GLU A 292 26.95 42.39 21.85
C GLU A 292 26.05 41.33 22.52
N VAL A 293 26.63 40.36 23.24
CA VAL A 293 25.87 39.32 23.95
C VAL A 293 25.33 39.89 25.27
N ARG A 294 24.05 40.26 25.31
CA ARG A 294 23.28 40.50 26.53
C ARG A 294 22.09 39.53 26.60
N SER A 295 21.60 39.24 27.80
CA SER A 295 20.56 38.24 28.11
C SER A 295 19.15 38.47 27.53
N ARG A 296 19.06 39.22 26.41
CA ARG A 296 18.04 39.23 25.35
C ARG A 296 18.69 40.03 24.21
N ALA A 297 19.00 39.38 23.08
CA ALA A 297 19.72 40.01 21.98
C ALA A 297 18.88 41.11 21.33
N VAL A 298 19.37 42.35 21.35
CA VAL A 298 18.83 43.48 20.57
C VAL A 298 19.98 44.00 19.71
N SER A 299 19.91 43.71 18.40
CA SER A 299 20.89 44.18 17.42
C SER A 299 20.66 45.67 17.12
N ILE A 300 21.65 46.51 17.37
CA ILE A 300 21.64 47.93 17.00
C ILE A 300 21.74 48.03 15.47
N GLY A 301 20.91 48.86 14.82
CA GLY A 301 20.89 49.07 13.36
C GLY A 301 20.09 48.06 12.51
N ARG A 302 19.46 47.05 13.13
CA ARG A 302 18.65 46.04 12.41
C ARG A 302 17.38 46.62 11.80
N ASP A 303 16.74 47.56 12.47
CA ASP A 303 15.42 48.07 12.07
C ASP A 303 15.51 49.02 10.87
N GLU A 304 16.57 49.83 10.77
CA GLU A 304 16.82 50.73 9.65
C GLU A 304 17.09 49.96 8.35
N VAL A 305 18.01 49.00 8.37
CA VAL A 305 18.30 48.16 7.20
C VAL A 305 17.06 47.36 6.80
N LYS A 306 16.29 46.84 7.76
CA LYS A 306 15.08 46.08 7.46
C LYS A 306 14.00 46.93 6.78
N ALA A 307 13.86 48.21 7.14
CA ALA A 307 12.96 49.14 6.47
C ALA A 307 13.40 49.43 5.03
N GLU A 308 14.70 49.63 4.80
CA GLU A 308 15.26 49.81 3.45
C GLU A 308 15.10 48.56 2.59
N SER A 309 15.35 47.37 3.15
CA SER A 309 15.12 46.10 2.48
C SER A 309 13.66 45.92 2.08
N GLU A 310 12.72 46.28 2.96
CA GLU A 310 11.30 46.20 2.65
C GLU A 310 10.92 47.11 1.48
N GLN A 311 11.45 48.34 1.46
CA GLN A 311 11.23 49.27 0.35
C GLN A 311 11.83 48.76 -0.96
N TYR A 312 13.06 48.23 -0.92
CA TYR A 312 13.72 47.62 -2.08
C TYR A 312 12.89 46.45 -2.65
N LEU A 313 12.46 45.53 -1.78
CA LEU A 313 11.66 44.37 -2.17
C LEU A 313 10.31 44.78 -2.77
N ARG A 314 9.65 45.81 -2.21
CA ARG A 314 8.39 46.34 -2.75
C ARG A 314 8.53 46.94 -4.16
N GLN A 315 9.70 47.45 -4.52
CA GLN A 315 9.95 47.96 -5.87
C GLN A 315 10.16 46.85 -6.89
N HIS A 316 10.67 45.69 -6.46
CA HIS A 316 11.12 44.62 -7.33
C HIS A 316 10.16 43.43 -7.43
N TYR A 317 9.27 43.25 -6.46
CA TYR A 317 8.40 42.06 -6.37
C TYR A 317 6.90 42.36 -6.43
N ARG A 318 6.52 43.49 -7.05
CA ARG A 318 5.13 43.80 -7.41
C ARG A 318 4.82 43.36 -8.83
N ASN A 319 3.79 42.54 -9.01
CA ASN A 319 3.34 42.06 -10.31
C ASN A 319 2.78 43.19 -11.21
N VAL A 320 2.32 42.85 -12.42
CA VAL A 320 1.75 43.81 -13.37
C VAL A 320 0.51 44.54 -12.83
N ASP A 321 -0.23 43.89 -11.94
CA ASP A 321 -1.41 44.45 -11.26
C ASP A 321 -1.03 45.28 -10.01
N GLY A 322 0.26 45.39 -9.72
CA GLY A 322 0.80 46.14 -8.60
C GLY A 322 0.78 45.38 -7.26
N GLU A 323 0.42 44.10 -7.24
CA GLU A 323 0.36 43.28 -6.02
C GLU A 323 1.72 42.66 -5.69
N MET A 324 2.07 42.65 -4.40
CA MET A 324 3.29 41.98 -3.95
C MET A 324 3.21 40.46 -4.13
N THR A 325 4.33 39.87 -4.54
CA THR A 325 4.46 38.44 -4.80
C THR A 325 5.52 37.79 -3.91
N CYS A 326 5.26 36.56 -3.48
CA CYS A 326 6.26 35.77 -2.77
C CYS A 326 7.24 35.13 -3.76
N GLN A 327 8.54 35.21 -3.46
CA GLN A 327 9.60 34.69 -4.33
C GLN A 327 9.61 33.16 -4.51
N ILE A 328 8.93 32.40 -3.64
CA ILE A 328 8.81 30.95 -3.74
C ILE A 328 7.45 30.53 -4.29
N CYS A 329 6.34 31.12 -3.80
CA CYS A 329 5.00 30.86 -4.36
C CYS A 329 4.87 31.31 -5.82
N LYS A 330 5.66 32.31 -6.23
CA LYS A 330 5.53 33.03 -7.52
C LYS A 330 4.10 33.58 -7.75
N GLY A 331 3.39 33.90 -6.67
CA GLY A 331 2.00 34.36 -6.68
C GLY A 331 1.74 35.43 -5.62
N PRO A 332 0.53 36.02 -5.62
CA PRO A 332 0.15 37.08 -4.69
C PRO A 332 0.20 36.58 -3.24
N LEU A 333 0.44 37.52 -2.32
CA LEU A 333 0.50 37.23 -0.89
C LEU A 333 -0.88 36.82 -0.34
N PRO A 334 -0.94 35.99 0.72
CA PRO A 334 -2.16 35.33 1.15
C PRO A 334 -3.22 36.27 1.75
N PHE A 335 -2.81 37.44 2.25
CA PHE A 335 -3.71 38.43 2.84
C PHE A 335 -3.06 39.83 2.86
N LYS A 336 -3.90 40.85 3.08
CA LYS A 336 -3.51 42.25 3.31
C LYS A 336 -3.72 42.61 4.79
N LEU A 337 -2.99 43.60 5.29
CA LEU A 337 -3.21 44.20 6.60
C LEU A 337 -4.45 45.08 6.61
N ASP A 338 -4.90 45.50 7.79
CA ASP A 338 -6.08 46.35 7.98
C ASP A 338 -5.97 47.70 7.23
N ASP A 339 -4.74 48.16 6.96
CA ASP A 339 -4.45 49.37 6.18
C ASP A 339 -4.48 49.14 4.66
N GLY A 340 -4.77 47.91 4.21
CA GLY A 340 -4.81 47.50 2.81
C GLY A 340 -3.45 47.16 2.20
N SER A 341 -2.36 47.27 2.95
CA SER A 341 -1.02 46.93 2.48
C SER A 341 -0.80 45.42 2.44
N ASP A 342 0.00 44.95 1.48
CA ASP A 342 0.30 43.52 1.35
C ASP A 342 1.27 43.07 2.45
N TYR A 343 0.93 41.99 3.16
CA TYR A 343 1.77 41.42 4.23
C TYR A 343 2.77 40.39 3.68
N PHE A 344 4.06 40.65 3.86
CA PHE A 344 5.13 39.68 3.64
C PHE A 344 6.17 39.75 4.74
N GLU A 345 6.98 38.71 4.84
CA GLU A 345 8.13 38.68 5.71
C GLU A 345 9.42 38.99 4.95
N THR A 346 10.14 39.97 5.46
CA THR A 346 11.52 40.29 5.06
C THR A 346 12.48 39.33 5.75
N VAL A 347 13.03 38.38 4.99
CA VAL A 347 13.88 37.28 5.50
C VAL A 347 15.32 37.49 5.04
N GLU A 348 16.29 37.52 5.97
CA GLU A 348 17.72 37.63 5.62
C GLU A 348 18.14 36.41 4.79
N PHE A 349 18.78 36.67 3.64
CA PHE A 349 19.08 35.64 2.66
C PHE A 349 20.41 34.93 2.95
N LEU A 350 21.50 35.68 3.04
CA LEU A 350 22.84 35.16 3.34
C LEU A 350 23.32 35.69 4.70
N PRO A 351 23.02 35.00 5.81
CA PRO A 351 23.35 35.48 7.15
C PRO A 351 24.86 35.53 7.43
N GLU A 352 25.69 34.88 6.62
CA GLU A 352 27.15 34.82 6.75
C GLU A 352 27.88 36.08 6.23
N LEU A 353 27.19 37.03 5.62
CA LEU A 353 27.81 38.29 5.18
C LEU A 353 28.19 39.16 6.39
N ARG A 354 29.37 39.79 6.30
CA ARG A 354 29.92 40.64 7.38
C ARG A 354 29.28 42.02 7.45
N LYS A 355 28.73 42.50 6.34
CA LYS A 355 28.00 43.77 6.26
C LYS A 355 26.51 43.55 6.03
N ARG A 356 25.71 44.50 6.53
CA ARG A 356 24.26 44.47 6.35
C ARG A 356 23.88 45.16 5.05
N HIS A 357 23.31 44.42 4.10
CA HIS A 357 22.89 44.97 2.81
C HIS A 357 21.37 44.88 2.64
N PRO A 358 20.70 45.97 2.21
CA PRO A 358 19.26 45.94 1.93
C PRO A 358 18.86 44.88 0.89
N GLN A 359 19.75 44.60 -0.06
CA GLN A 359 19.54 43.62 -1.13
C GLN A 359 19.84 42.18 -0.69
N ASN A 360 20.23 41.92 0.57
CA ASN A 360 20.44 40.57 1.11
C ASN A 360 19.20 40.04 1.84
N TYR A 361 18.01 40.33 1.33
CA TYR A 361 16.75 39.93 1.94
C TYR A 361 15.76 39.41 0.90
N LEU A 362 14.86 38.53 1.32
CA LEU A 362 13.79 37.96 0.51
C LEU A 362 12.42 38.44 0.97
N ALA A 363 11.48 38.59 0.03
CA ALA A 363 10.05 38.79 0.25
C ALA A 363 9.31 37.45 0.21
N LEU A 364 8.99 36.90 1.37
CA LEU A 364 8.33 35.60 1.51
C LEU A 364 6.95 35.71 2.17
N CYS A 365 6.02 34.82 1.80
CA CYS A 365 4.78 34.67 2.55
C CYS A 365 5.07 34.03 3.93
N PRO A 366 4.15 34.11 4.91
CA PRO A 366 4.38 33.57 6.26
C PRO A 366 4.84 32.11 6.26
N ASN A 367 4.23 31.27 5.41
CA ASN A 367 4.55 29.84 5.32
C ASN A 367 5.97 29.61 4.81
N HIS A 368 6.35 30.24 3.70
CA HIS A 368 7.69 30.08 3.13
C HIS A 368 8.78 30.73 3.96
N SER A 369 8.47 31.83 4.66
CA SER A 369 9.38 32.42 5.65
C SER A 369 9.69 31.41 6.76
N ALA A 370 8.66 30.76 7.31
CA ALA A 370 8.84 29.72 8.32
C ALA A 370 9.67 28.55 7.79
N MET A 371 9.37 28.05 6.59
CA MET A 371 10.14 26.98 5.94
C MET A 371 11.62 27.37 5.76
N TYR A 372 11.88 28.59 5.30
CA TYR A 372 13.23 29.09 5.08
C TYR A 372 14.03 29.26 6.38
N ARG A 373 13.39 29.73 7.47
CA ARG A 373 14.08 29.96 8.75
C ARG A 373 14.34 28.69 9.53
N TYR A 374 13.41 27.73 9.48
CA TYR A 374 13.42 26.58 10.40
C TYR A 374 13.64 25.23 9.73
N ALA A 375 13.48 25.14 8.40
CA ALA A 375 13.50 23.88 7.66
C ALA A 375 14.26 23.99 6.33
N HIS A 376 15.37 24.71 6.30
CA HIS A 376 16.15 24.96 5.10
C HIS A 376 17.36 24.01 5.00
N GLY A 377 17.23 22.98 4.15
CA GLY A 377 18.25 21.94 3.95
C GLY A 377 19.46 22.39 3.13
N SER A 378 19.33 23.47 2.35
CA SER A 378 20.39 24.00 1.48
C SER A 378 21.23 25.12 2.12
N LYS A 379 21.05 25.40 3.43
CA LYS A 379 21.62 26.56 4.11
C LYS A 379 23.14 26.69 3.95
N GLU A 380 23.88 25.60 4.08
CA GLU A 380 25.35 25.63 4.06
C GLU A 380 25.94 25.80 2.65
N VAL A 381 25.14 25.56 1.61
CA VAL A 381 25.58 25.56 0.20
C VAL A 381 24.96 26.71 -0.62
N ILE A 382 23.97 27.41 -0.07
CA ILE A 382 23.17 28.40 -0.80
C ILE A 382 24.01 29.55 -1.37
N ARG A 383 25.06 29.98 -0.65
CA ARG A 383 26.01 30.99 -1.16
C ARG A 383 26.65 30.57 -2.48
N GLY A 384 27.19 29.34 -2.52
CA GLY A 384 27.82 28.79 -3.72
C GLY A 384 26.81 28.59 -4.86
N MET A 385 25.55 28.24 -4.52
CA MET A 385 24.48 28.14 -5.51
C MET A 385 24.18 29.50 -6.15
N VAL A 386 24.10 30.58 -5.36
CA VAL A 386 23.85 31.94 -5.88
C VAL A 386 24.99 32.45 -6.75
N GLU A 387 26.25 32.24 -6.35
CA GLU A 387 27.42 32.67 -7.14
C GLU A 387 27.40 32.05 -8.55
N ASN A 388 27.07 30.76 -8.62
CA ASN A 388 27.05 29.98 -9.84
C ASN A 388 25.70 30.01 -10.59
N LEU A 389 24.69 30.70 -10.04
CA LEU A 389 23.35 30.69 -10.61
C LEU A 389 23.34 31.30 -12.03
N ILE A 390 22.81 30.55 -12.99
CA ILE A 390 22.54 31.01 -14.36
C ILE A 390 21.02 31.09 -14.53
N GLY A 391 20.50 32.25 -14.89
CA GLY A 391 19.07 32.53 -14.85
C GLY A 391 18.61 32.98 -13.47
N ASN A 392 17.30 32.99 -13.26
CA ASN A 392 16.65 33.64 -12.11
C ASN A 392 16.07 32.66 -11.07
N ASP A 393 16.14 31.36 -11.33
CA ASP A 393 15.52 30.31 -10.52
C ASP A 393 16.56 29.55 -9.70
N LEU A 394 16.61 29.81 -8.40
CA LEU A 394 17.50 29.15 -7.45
C LEU A 394 16.81 27.94 -6.81
N GLU A 395 17.27 26.74 -7.15
CA GLU A 395 16.77 25.49 -6.57
C GLU A 395 17.28 25.30 -5.12
N VAL A 396 16.35 25.10 -4.18
CA VAL A 396 16.63 24.89 -2.76
C VAL A 396 15.71 23.83 -2.16
N THR A 397 16.19 23.11 -1.16
CA THR A 397 15.39 22.14 -0.41
C THR A 397 14.83 22.80 0.86
N LEU A 398 13.50 22.95 0.92
CA LEU A 398 12.77 23.48 2.06
C LEU A 398 11.76 22.44 2.57
N ALA A 399 11.78 22.15 3.87
CA ALA A 399 10.94 21.13 4.50
C ALA A 399 10.95 19.76 3.77
N GLN A 400 12.15 19.31 3.35
CA GLN A 400 12.36 18.06 2.59
C GLN A 400 11.71 18.02 1.20
N GLN A 401 11.34 19.19 0.66
CA GLN A 401 10.81 19.33 -0.69
C GLN A 401 11.72 20.23 -1.52
N ASP A 402 11.95 19.84 -2.77
CA ASP A 402 12.68 20.67 -3.73
C ASP A 402 11.77 21.80 -4.21
N THR A 403 12.24 23.02 -4.02
CA THR A 403 11.51 24.26 -4.28
C THR A 403 12.42 25.26 -4.99
N VAL A 404 11.85 26.32 -5.56
CA VAL A 404 12.61 27.32 -6.31
C VAL A 404 12.39 28.69 -5.70
N ILE A 405 13.47 29.39 -5.35
CA ILE A 405 13.47 30.81 -5.03
C ILE A 405 13.71 31.59 -6.32
N TYR A 406 12.74 32.39 -6.74
CA TYR A 406 12.91 33.31 -7.86
C TYR A 406 13.61 34.60 -7.39
N LEU A 407 14.77 34.88 -7.99
CA LEU A 407 15.51 36.14 -7.86
C LEU A 407 15.30 36.92 -9.15
N SER A 408 14.71 38.11 -9.08
CA SER A 408 14.57 38.94 -10.29
C SER A 408 15.94 39.21 -10.89
N SER A 409 16.01 39.44 -12.20
CA SER A 409 17.26 39.72 -12.91
C SER A 409 18.08 40.81 -12.22
N VAL A 410 17.38 41.81 -11.70
CA VAL A 410 17.95 42.92 -10.92
C VAL A 410 18.46 42.46 -9.56
N HIS A 411 17.65 41.73 -8.80
CA HIS A 411 18.01 41.31 -7.45
C HIS A 411 19.19 40.33 -7.45
N LEU A 412 19.21 39.39 -8.40
CA LEU A 412 20.34 38.48 -8.58
C LEU A 412 21.64 39.25 -8.89
N PHE A 413 21.56 40.25 -9.77
CA PHE A 413 22.70 41.05 -10.14
C PHE A 413 23.24 41.85 -8.94
N ASP A 414 22.35 42.44 -8.14
CA ASP A 414 22.71 43.19 -6.93
C ASP A 414 23.35 42.26 -5.87
N ILE A 415 22.79 41.06 -5.64
CA ILE A 415 23.37 40.07 -4.70
C ILE A 415 24.77 39.61 -5.18
N LYS A 416 24.97 39.36 -6.47
CA LYS A 416 26.30 38.99 -7.00
C LYS A 416 27.32 40.11 -6.83
N ALA A 417 26.92 41.37 -6.94
CA ALA A 417 27.78 42.52 -6.67
C ALA A 417 28.19 42.58 -5.20
N ILE A 418 27.25 42.33 -4.28
CA ILE A 418 27.53 42.22 -2.84
C ILE A 418 28.56 41.11 -2.56
N LEU A 419 28.36 39.91 -3.11
CA LEU A 419 29.30 38.80 -2.94
C LEU A 419 30.69 39.09 -3.51
N ALA A 420 30.80 39.94 -4.54
CA ALA A 420 32.07 40.40 -5.06
C ALA A 420 32.74 41.43 -4.14
N ALA A 421 31.97 42.34 -3.52
CA ALA A 421 32.48 43.31 -2.56
C ALA A 421 32.93 42.63 -1.25
N GLU A 422 32.15 41.67 -0.75
CA GLU A 422 32.43 40.90 0.47
C GLU A 422 33.79 40.18 0.40
N ARG A 423 34.19 39.71 -0.79
CA ARG A 423 35.49 39.06 -1.04
C ARG A 423 36.68 40.02 -0.93
N LYS A 424 36.46 41.33 -1.05
CA LYS A 424 37.52 42.35 -0.97
C LYS A 424 37.74 42.87 0.46
N LEU A 425 36.82 42.59 1.37
CA LEU A 425 36.94 43.02 2.76
C LEU A 425 38.09 42.27 3.46
N PRO A 426 38.94 42.97 4.23
CA PRO A 426 40.12 42.39 4.91
C PRO A 426 39.72 41.24 5.86
N PRO A 427 40.60 40.26 6.13
CA PRO A 427 40.32 39.18 7.08
C PRO A 427 40.07 39.73 8.49
N GLU A 428 39.19 39.08 9.26
CA GLU A 428 38.90 39.48 10.64
C GLU A 428 40.17 39.44 11.49
N ASN A 429 40.47 40.55 12.18
CA ASN A 429 41.45 40.54 13.27
C ASN A 429 40.86 39.71 14.41
N GLY A 430 41.40 38.50 14.61
CA GLY A 430 41.03 37.65 15.73
C GLY A 430 41.22 38.41 17.05
N CYS A 431 40.16 38.49 17.84
CA CYS A 431 40.27 38.85 19.24
C CYS A 431 41.02 37.72 19.96
N ASP A 432 42.23 38.02 20.44
CA ASP A 432 42.99 37.15 21.34
C ASP A 432 42.13 36.77 22.55
N GLU A 433 41.98 35.46 22.80
CA GLU A 433 41.45 34.94 24.05
C GLU A 433 42.39 35.31 25.20
N PRO A 434 41.92 35.94 26.30
CA PRO A 434 42.73 36.07 27.49
C PRO A 434 42.78 34.71 28.22
N THR A 435 44.02 34.27 28.47
CA THR A 435 44.44 33.08 29.23
C THR A 435 43.73 32.86 30.56
#